data_AF-K1TCT0-F1
#
_entry.id   AF-K1TCT0-F1
#
_cell.length_a   1.000
_cell.length_b   1.000
_cell.length_c   1.000
_cell.angle_alpha   90.00
_cell.angle_beta   90.00
_cell.angle_gamma   90.00
#
_symmetry.space_group_name_H-M   'P 1'
#
loop_
_entity.id
_entity.type
_entity.pdbx_description
1 polymer ?
#
loop_
_entity_poly.entity_id
_entity_poly.type
_entity_poly.pdbx_seq_one_letter_code
_entity_poly.pdbx_strand_id
1 'polypeptide(L)'
;MYHADDITVSQSFIDLYRKYKKEEILAPTLARTEWIVNHPSNGTFKLEYGDNKTLERWTWCDALFMAPPVYAKLYRETNNRKYLQFMDNEYRATYEYLFDKEENLFYRDWHYFGKKEANGKKVFWG
;
A
#
# COMPACT_ATOMS: atom_id res chain seq x y z
N MET A 1 11.77 2.20 3.80
CA MET A 1 10.98 1.65 4.92
C MET A 1 9.52 1.41 4.55
N TYR A 2 8.82 2.42 4.05
CA TYR A 2 7.37 2.38 3.79
C TYR A 2 6.95 1.85 2.41
N HIS A 3 7.86 1.83 1.44
CA HIS A 3 7.58 1.53 0.03
C HIS A 3 6.77 0.24 -0.14
N ALA A 4 5.63 0.33 -0.84
CA ALA A 4 4.67 -0.78 -0.94
C ALA A 4 5.25 -2.02 -1.62
N ASP A 5 6.06 -1.86 -2.67
CA ASP A 5 6.72 -2.99 -3.36
C ASP A 5 7.63 -3.79 -2.42
N ASP A 6 8.42 -3.11 -1.58
CA ASP A 6 9.24 -3.79 -0.59
C ASP A 6 8.40 -4.54 0.45
N ILE A 7 7.26 -3.95 0.85
CA ILE A 7 6.34 -4.56 1.81
C ILE A 7 5.74 -5.83 1.23
N THR A 8 5.40 -5.86 -0.06
CA THR A 8 4.81 -7.01 -0.77
C THR A 8 5.61 -8.30 -0.60
N VAL A 9 6.94 -8.21 -0.59
CA VAL A 9 7.82 -9.37 -0.41
C VAL A 9 7.50 -10.13 0.89
N SER A 10 7.02 -9.42 1.91
CA SER A 10 6.62 -9.98 3.20
C SER A 10 5.47 -10.98 3.09
N GLN A 11 4.63 -10.92 2.05
CA GLN A 11 3.56 -11.89 1.84
C GLN A 11 4.10 -13.32 1.78
N SER A 12 5.18 -13.53 1.04
CA SER A 12 5.83 -14.85 0.90
C SER A 12 6.39 -15.34 2.23
N PHE A 13 6.99 -14.45 3.03
CA PHE A 13 7.53 -14.80 4.34
C PHE A 13 6.42 -15.18 5.33
N ILE A 14 5.27 -14.49 5.32
CA ILE A 14 4.14 -14.87 6.16
C ILE A 14 3.59 -16.25 5.74
N ASP A 15 3.54 -16.54 4.44
CA ASP A 15 3.05 -17.84 3.95
C ASP A 15 4.06 -18.97 4.26
N LEU A 16 5.37 -18.71 4.20
CA LEU A 16 6.40 -19.64 4.68
C LEU A 16 6.29 -19.87 6.19
N TYR A 17 6.07 -18.81 6.98
CA TYR A 17 5.81 -18.93 8.41
C TYR A 17 4.61 -19.84 8.69
N ARG A 18 3.50 -19.68 7.97
CA ARG A 18 2.32 -20.55 8.14
C ARG A 18 2.64 -22.02 7.88
N LYS A 19 3.51 -22.31 6.92
CA LYS A 19 3.91 -23.68 6.59
C LYS A 19 4.86 -24.28 7.61
N TYR A 20 5.89 -23.54 8.01
CA TYR A 20 7.00 -24.09 8.81
C TYR A 20 6.92 -23.76 10.30
N LYS A 21 6.10 -22.77 10.70
CA LYS A 21 5.90 -22.31 12.08
C LYS A 21 7.20 -21.93 12.80
N LYS A 22 8.11 -21.32 12.03
CA LYS A 22 9.42 -20.84 12.46
C LYS A 22 9.39 -19.32 12.62
N GLU A 23 9.44 -18.84 13.85
CA GLU A 23 9.31 -17.41 14.19
C GLU A 23 10.39 -16.55 13.49
N GLU A 24 11.58 -17.09 13.24
CA GLU A 24 12.67 -16.40 12.55
C GLU A 24 12.31 -16.01 11.10
N ILE A 25 11.37 -16.71 10.46
CA ILE A 25 10.88 -16.38 9.12
C ILE A 25 9.99 -15.13 9.17
N LEU A 26 9.19 -14.98 10.24
CA LEU A 26 8.23 -13.89 10.39
C LEU A 26 8.85 -12.64 11.05
N ALA A 27 9.88 -12.81 11.87
CA ALA A 27 10.47 -11.74 12.68
C ALA A 27 10.85 -10.47 11.88
N PRO A 28 11.51 -10.54 10.70
CA PRO A 28 11.85 -9.34 9.93
C PRO A 28 10.61 -8.59 9.43
N THR A 29 9.58 -9.33 8.99
CA THR A 29 8.30 -8.76 8.55
C THR A 29 7.61 -8.04 9.71
N LEU A 30 7.56 -8.66 10.89
CA LEU A 30 6.99 -8.04 12.08
C LEU A 30 7.76 -6.78 12.45
N ALA A 31 9.09 -6.84 12.57
CA ALA A 31 9.89 -5.68 12.96
C ALA A 31 9.67 -4.47 12.05
N ARG A 32 9.63 -4.70 10.72
CA ARG A 32 9.37 -3.64 9.74
C ARG A 32 7.96 -3.07 9.87
N THR A 33 6.94 -3.92 9.83
CA THR A 33 5.54 -3.49 9.81
C THR A 33 5.12 -2.88 11.15
N GLU A 34 5.61 -3.39 12.27
CA GLU A 34 5.47 -2.79 13.60
C GLU A 34 5.98 -1.35 13.63
N TRP A 35 7.19 -1.12 13.11
CA TRP A 35 7.76 0.21 13.10
C TRP A 35 6.90 1.17 12.26
N ILE A 36 6.42 0.74 11.08
CA ILE A 36 5.56 1.56 10.20
C ILE A 36 4.24 1.92 10.87
N VAL A 37 3.56 0.94 11.46
CA VAL A 37 2.25 1.16 12.09
C VAL A 37 2.37 2.14 13.26
N ASN A 38 3.50 2.13 13.97
CA ASN A 38 3.76 3.06 15.07
C ASN A 38 4.34 4.41 14.63
N HIS A 39 4.74 4.55 13.36
CA HIS A 39 5.27 5.78 12.78
C HIS A 39 4.62 6.01 11.41
N PRO A 40 3.30 6.19 11.30
CA PRO A 40 2.67 6.44 10.01
C PRO A 40 3.25 7.72 9.37
N SER A 41 3.55 7.67 8.08
CA SER A 41 4.05 8.84 7.37
C SER A 41 2.95 9.90 7.25
N ASN A 42 3.35 11.18 7.37
CA ASN A 42 2.51 12.33 7.03
C ASN A 42 2.86 12.91 5.65
N GLY A 43 3.52 12.09 4.81
CA GLY A 43 3.89 12.46 3.44
C GLY A 43 2.70 12.84 2.56
N THR A 44 3.01 13.56 1.50
CA THR A 44 2.05 13.97 0.47
C THR A 44 1.63 12.79 -0.41
N PHE A 45 0.42 12.86 -0.98
CA PHE A 45 -0.03 11.94 -2.04
C PHE A 45 0.46 12.33 -3.45
N LYS A 46 1.15 13.47 -3.58
CA LYS A 46 1.81 13.86 -4.81
C LYS A 46 3.12 13.08 -4.96
N LEU A 47 3.04 11.94 -5.62
CA LEU A 47 4.18 11.13 -6.02
C LEU A 47 5.16 11.95 -6.87
N GLU A 48 6.44 11.99 -6.51
CA GLU A 48 7.49 12.57 -7.34
C GLU A 48 8.59 11.52 -7.54
N TYR A 49 8.81 11.15 -8.81
CA TYR A 49 9.83 10.15 -9.16
C TYR A 49 11.22 10.72 -8.84
N GLY A 50 11.89 10.13 -7.85
CA GLY A 50 13.18 10.59 -7.34
C GLY A 50 13.15 11.15 -5.92
N ASP A 51 11.95 11.43 -5.36
CA ASP A 51 11.77 11.72 -3.94
C ASP A 51 11.12 10.55 -3.21
N ASN A 52 11.96 9.75 -2.55
CA ASN A 52 11.51 8.60 -1.77
C ASN A 52 10.51 8.95 -0.65
N LYS A 53 10.45 10.21 -0.20
CA LYS A 53 9.46 10.63 0.80
C LYS A 53 8.02 10.59 0.27
N THR A 54 7.86 10.79 -1.03
CA THR A 54 6.54 10.73 -1.70
C THR A 54 6.06 9.30 -1.95
N LEU A 55 6.92 8.30 -1.69
CA LEU A 55 6.63 6.87 -1.72
C LEU A 55 6.38 6.29 -0.32
N GLU A 56 6.30 7.14 0.71
CA GLU A 56 6.02 6.69 2.08
C GLU A 56 4.54 6.43 2.37
N ARG A 57 3.67 6.93 1.51
CA ARG A 57 2.23 6.65 1.46
C ARG A 57 1.92 5.80 0.23
N TRP A 58 0.72 5.23 0.16
CA TRP A 58 0.26 4.49 -1.02
C TRP A 58 -0.20 5.45 -2.12
N THR A 59 0.75 6.19 -2.70
CA THR A 59 0.50 7.33 -3.59
C THR A 59 0.19 6.95 -5.04
N TRP A 60 0.17 5.66 -5.34
CA TRP A 60 -0.18 5.09 -6.65
C TRP A 60 -1.10 3.88 -6.48
N CYS A 61 -1.95 3.60 -7.45
CA CYS A 61 -3.00 2.59 -7.29
C CYS A 61 -2.46 1.15 -7.14
N ASP A 62 -1.33 0.80 -7.77
CA ASP A 62 -0.74 -0.53 -7.63
C ASP A 62 -0.40 -0.84 -6.16
N ALA A 63 -0.07 0.18 -5.35
CA ALA A 63 0.22 0.03 -3.93
C ALA A 63 -0.92 -0.65 -3.14
N LEU A 64 -2.17 -0.49 -3.60
CA LEU A 64 -3.36 -1.12 -3.02
C LEU A 64 -3.39 -2.64 -3.19
N PHE A 65 -2.67 -3.18 -4.16
CA PHE A 65 -2.46 -4.63 -4.29
C PHE A 65 -1.23 -5.10 -3.50
N MET A 66 -0.21 -4.27 -3.46
CA MET A 66 1.11 -4.58 -2.90
C MET A 66 1.08 -4.74 -1.37
N ALA A 67 0.76 -3.65 -0.67
CA ALA A 67 0.93 -3.56 0.79
C ALA A 67 -0.26 -4.10 1.61
N PRO A 68 -1.54 -3.83 1.28
CA PRO A 68 -2.67 -4.22 2.13
C PRO A 68 -2.72 -5.70 2.51
N PRO A 69 -2.48 -6.67 1.60
CA PRO A 69 -2.55 -8.09 1.96
C PRO A 69 -1.56 -8.50 3.04
N VAL A 70 -0.42 -7.82 3.16
CA VAL A 70 0.57 -8.07 4.22
C VAL A 70 -0.02 -7.76 5.59
N TYR A 71 -0.63 -6.58 5.75
CA TYR A 71 -1.23 -6.14 7.00
C TYR A 71 -2.44 -7.00 7.39
N ALA A 72 -3.29 -7.38 6.43
CA ALA A 72 -4.38 -8.32 6.67
C ALA A 72 -3.87 -9.71 7.10
N LYS A 73 -2.82 -10.22 6.43
CA LYS A 73 -2.19 -11.49 6.80
C LYS A 73 -1.56 -11.43 8.20
N LEU A 74 -0.95 -10.31 8.60
CA LEU A 74 -0.37 -10.13 9.93
C LEU A 74 -1.44 -10.04 11.02
N TYR A 75 -2.57 -9.38 10.77
CA TYR A 75 -3.70 -9.43 11.69
C TYR A 75 -4.15 -10.88 11.92
N ARG A 76 -4.24 -11.70 10.87
CA ARG A 76 -4.60 -13.11 11.02
C ARG A 76 -3.62 -13.90 11.89
N GLU A 77 -2.31 -13.66 11.75
CA GLU A 77 -1.31 -14.40 12.53
C GLU A 77 -1.17 -13.90 13.98
N THR A 78 -1.37 -12.60 14.22
CA THR A 78 -1.08 -11.96 15.51
C THR A 78 -2.32 -11.59 16.31
N ASN A 79 -3.50 -11.59 15.67
CA ASN A 79 -4.75 -11.03 16.18
C ASN A 79 -4.66 -9.54 16.60
N ASN A 80 -3.63 -8.81 16.16
CA ASN A 80 -3.43 -7.42 16.53
C ASN A 80 -4.12 -6.46 15.55
N ARG A 81 -5.21 -5.82 16.01
CA ARG A 81 -6.08 -4.97 15.18
C ARG A 81 -5.39 -3.74 14.58
N LYS A 82 -4.26 -3.29 15.14
CA LYS A 82 -3.52 -2.13 14.61
C LYS A 82 -3.11 -2.30 13.15
N TYR A 83 -2.82 -3.54 12.72
CA TYR A 83 -2.46 -3.81 11.33
C TYR A 83 -3.64 -3.56 10.40
N LEU A 84 -4.85 -4.02 10.77
CA LEU A 84 -6.06 -3.72 10.00
C LEU A 84 -6.38 -2.22 10.00
N GLN A 85 -6.20 -1.55 11.13
CA GLN A 85 -6.52 -0.13 11.24
C GLN A 85 -5.58 0.73 10.38
N PHE A 86 -4.28 0.45 10.42
CA PHE A 86 -3.31 1.10 9.53
C PHE A 86 -3.66 0.84 8.06
N MET A 87 -3.95 -0.42 7.71
CA MET A 87 -4.32 -0.80 6.35
C MET A 87 -5.57 -0.08 5.84
N ASP A 88 -6.66 -0.07 6.63
CA ASP A 88 -7.92 0.59 6.26
C ASP A 88 -7.73 2.10 6.09
N ASN A 89 -6.96 2.74 6.98
CA ASN A 89 -6.67 4.16 6.89
C ASN A 89 -5.91 4.53 5.61
N GLU A 90 -4.83 3.79 5.28
CA GLU A 90 -4.06 4.04 4.06
C GLU A 90 -4.86 3.70 2.80
N TYR A 91 -5.63 2.62 2.82
CA TYR A 91 -6.48 2.23 1.68
C TYR A 91 -7.52 3.31 1.40
N ARG A 92 -8.20 3.81 2.46
CA ARG A 92 -9.21 4.86 2.35
C ARG A 92 -8.62 6.16 1.84
N ALA A 93 -7.47 6.59 2.37
CA ALA A 93 -6.81 7.81 1.92
C ALA A 93 -6.43 7.74 0.43
N THR A 94 -5.96 6.58 -0.03
CA THR A 94 -5.64 6.34 -1.44
C THR A 94 -6.89 6.32 -2.32
N TYR A 95 -7.95 5.65 -1.86
CA TYR A 95 -9.24 5.61 -2.56
C TYR A 95 -9.84 7.01 -2.71
N GLU A 96 -9.86 7.78 -1.63
CA GLU A 96 -10.37 9.16 -1.66
C GLU A 96 -9.56 10.06 -2.60
N TYR A 97 -8.27 9.78 -2.76
CA TYR A 97 -7.39 10.59 -3.60
C TYR A 97 -7.41 10.18 -5.08
N LEU A 98 -7.34 8.88 -5.38
CA LEU A 98 -7.10 8.37 -6.74
C LEU A 98 -8.35 7.80 -7.45
N PHE A 99 -9.43 7.50 -6.73
CA PHE A 99 -10.62 6.89 -7.35
C PHE A 99 -11.52 7.94 -8.00
N ASP A 100 -11.76 7.80 -9.30
CA ASP A 100 -12.73 8.60 -10.04
C ASP A 100 -14.12 7.99 -9.91
N LYS A 101 -15.02 8.67 -9.19
CA LYS A 101 -16.38 8.18 -8.91
C LYS A 101 -17.30 8.19 -10.14
N GLU A 102 -17.00 9.01 -11.15
CA GLU A 102 -17.80 9.07 -12.36
C GLU A 102 -17.48 7.88 -13.27
N GLU A 103 -16.19 7.57 -13.42
CA GLU A 103 -15.72 6.50 -14.29
C GLU A 103 -15.61 5.14 -13.57
N ASN A 104 -15.69 5.12 -12.24
CA ASN A 104 -15.49 3.95 -11.37
C ASN A 104 -14.11 3.28 -11.57
N LEU A 105 -13.07 4.08 -11.79
CA LEU A 105 -11.70 3.63 -12.06
C LEU A 105 -10.70 4.42 -11.23
N PHE A 106 -9.54 3.82 -10.98
CA PHE A 106 -8.42 4.49 -10.32
C PHE A 106 -7.49 5.15 -11.34
N TYR A 107 -7.10 6.39 -11.07
CA TYR A 107 -5.91 6.95 -11.69
C TYR A 107 -4.67 6.21 -11.19
N ARG A 108 -3.66 6.07 -12.06
CA ARG A 108 -2.38 5.45 -11.68
C ARG A 108 -1.74 6.17 -10.50
N ASP A 109 -1.59 7.48 -10.66
CA ASP A 109 -1.08 8.43 -9.66
C ASP A 109 -1.58 9.83 -10.04
N TRP A 110 -1.24 10.84 -9.22
CA TRP A 110 -1.73 12.21 -9.41
C TRP A 110 -1.34 12.86 -10.74
N HIS A 111 -0.27 12.42 -11.42
CA HIS A 111 0.14 13.00 -12.70
C HIS A 111 -0.87 12.72 -13.82
N TYR A 112 -1.81 11.81 -13.61
CA TYR A 112 -2.86 11.46 -14.57
C TYR A 112 -4.13 12.29 -14.39
N PHE A 113 -4.22 13.10 -13.33
CA PHE A 113 -5.33 14.02 -13.16
C PHE A 113 -5.39 15.02 -14.32
N GLY A 114 -6.57 15.12 -14.93
CA GLY A 114 -6.81 15.99 -16.08
C GLY A 114 -6.20 15.51 -17.40
N LYS A 115 -5.39 14.45 -17.42
CA LYS A 115 -4.89 13.87 -18.67
C LYS A 115 -6.01 13.18 -19.42
N LYS A 116 -5.98 13.31 -20.74
CA LYS A 116 -6.93 12.70 -21.65
C LYS A 116 -6.22 12.01 -22.80
N GLU A 117 -6.80 10.92 -23.28
CA GLU A 117 -6.39 10.28 -24.53
C GLU A 117 -6.82 11.10 -25.75
N ALA A 118 -6.39 10.69 -26.95
CA ALA A 118 -6.79 11.32 -28.21
C ALA A 118 -8.31 11.29 -28.45
N ASN A 119 -9.03 10.33 -27.84
CA ASN A 119 -10.50 10.22 -27.89
C ASN A 119 -11.22 11.17 -26.90
N GLY A 120 -10.48 11.97 -26.12
CA GLY A 120 -11.00 12.91 -25.14
C GLY A 120 -11.43 12.29 -23.80
N LYS A 121 -11.28 10.98 -23.61
CA LYS A 121 -11.55 10.26 -22.34
C LYS A 121 -10.39 10.39 -21.37
N LYS A 122 -10.69 10.28 -20.07
CA LYS A 122 -9.70 10.31 -18.98
C LYS A 122 -8.76 9.10 -19.09
N VAL A 123 -7.49 9.28 -18.70
CA VAL A 123 -6.48 8.21 -18.69
C VAL A 123 -6.44 7.53 -17.33
N PHE A 124 -6.68 6.23 -17.29
CA PHE A 124 -6.65 5.41 -16.08
C PHE A 124 -5.54 4.35 -16.14
N TRP A 125 -5.29 3.72 -15.00
CA TRP A 125 -4.40 2.56 -14.91
C TRP A 125 -5.05 1.32 -15.52
N GLY A 126 -4.29 0.56 -16.32
CA GLY A 126 -4.72 -0.65 -17.03
C GLY A 126 -3.56 -1.29 -17.78
#